data_AF-A0A9D2LHD4-F1
#
_entry.id   AF-A0A9D2LHD4-F1
#
_cell.length_a   1.000
_cell.length_b   1.000
_cell.length_c   1.000
_cell.angle_alpha   90.00
_cell.angle_beta   90.00
_cell.angle_gamma   90.00
#
_symmetry.space_group_name_H-M   'P 1'
#
loop_
_entity.id
_entity.type
_entity.pdbx_description
1 polymer ?
#
loop_
_entity_poly.entity_id
_entity_poly.type
_entity_poly.pdbx_seq_one_letter_code
_entity_poly.pdbx_strand_id
1 'polypeptide(L)'
;MVRTPESAAEDFAESSLFTGRLSILALAACGVGFSLSGRLPAAIFSLAAAAVAAAARLWARYVLDGVTAALQAERSCVFPGESCPLRVTLDNPKWLPLVWLTVRFPLELGGALRPEHRWEVVELPEGPVQKPYYEKNVSFLLGHQRMSYTGRLQAEHRGLLSFDRIRLLSGDGLCLCVREKEIPLPRPVTLAVFPRLVPVSTRWFLRNSWELEAGARGFQDDRTVIRNVRAYQPGDNARSLNFRLMARGQGAMVNIYEKISPRRAVFLLDGASFAGLPPENFESALEILGSLAAQLTEEEVAVSLLISRPAGRLEQFAVCRDRRQLPAVLMLLAAADTAASITADEILPRLRSLSGAFLICGDVRRLDPSTCALLERHRVPLLAWGAQSHPLLQVLDLNAFRAGGGL
;
A
#
# COMPACT_ATOMS: atom_id res chain seq x y z
N MET A 1 20.50 7.44 12.82
CA MET A 1 20.56 7.82 14.24
C MET A 1 20.09 6.64 15.05
N VAL A 2 21.03 5.91 15.65
CA VAL A 2 20.78 4.71 16.45
C VAL A 2 20.24 5.17 17.79
N ARG A 3 18.98 4.87 18.10
CA ARG A 3 18.43 5.07 19.45
C ARG A 3 19.06 4.02 20.36
N THR A 4 19.90 4.48 21.27
CA THR A 4 20.32 3.75 22.47
C THR A 4 19.09 3.35 23.30
N PRO A 5 19.04 2.15 23.88
CA PRO A 5 17.98 1.79 24.82
C PRO A 5 18.44 2.18 26.23
N GLU A 6 18.20 3.43 26.61
CA GLU A 6 18.26 3.84 28.02
C GLU A 6 16.85 4.25 28.45
N SER A 7 16.12 3.33 29.09
CA SER A 7 15.80 3.46 30.51
C SER A 7 15.08 2.19 30.98
N ALA A 8 15.58 1.58 32.06
CA ALA A 8 14.95 0.44 32.73
C ALA A 8 13.76 0.88 33.62
N ALA A 9 12.99 1.85 33.15
CA ALA A 9 11.85 2.42 33.85
C ALA A 9 10.55 2.11 33.06
N GLU A 10 9.71 1.29 33.68
CA GLU A 10 8.32 0.95 33.29
C GLU A 10 8.13 -0.03 32.11
N ASP A 11 8.51 -1.30 32.33
CA ASP A 11 8.21 -2.45 31.45
C ASP A 11 6.72 -2.88 31.42
N PHE A 12 5.83 -2.18 32.14
CA PHE A 12 4.43 -2.58 32.30
C PHE A 12 3.50 -1.49 31.75
N ALA A 13 2.59 -1.89 30.87
CA ALA A 13 1.61 -0.99 30.28
C ALA A 13 0.59 -0.51 31.33
N GLU A 14 0.20 -1.41 32.23
CA GLU A 14 -0.67 -1.12 33.37
C GLU A 14 -0.23 -1.99 34.56
N SER A 15 0.09 -1.36 35.69
CA SER A 15 0.35 -2.08 36.94
C SER A 15 -0.49 -1.49 38.06
N SER A 16 -1.20 -2.36 38.79
CA SER A 16 -1.90 -1.94 40.01
C SER A 16 -0.92 -1.34 41.01
N LEU A 17 -1.35 -0.32 41.77
CA LEU A 17 -0.55 0.21 42.88
C LEU A 17 -0.12 -0.89 43.86
N PHE A 18 -0.89 -1.98 43.96
CA PHE A 18 -0.60 -3.15 44.78
C PHE A 18 0.68 -3.90 44.35
N THR A 19 0.99 -3.92 43.06
CA THR A 19 2.15 -4.66 42.49
C THR A 19 3.37 -3.78 42.28
N GLY A 20 3.34 -2.55 42.77
CA GLY A 20 4.49 -1.65 42.82
C GLY A 20 5.61 -2.20 43.69
N ARG A 21 6.88 -1.98 43.30
CA ARG A 21 8.05 -2.48 44.05
C ARG A 21 8.05 -2.00 45.50
N LEU A 22 7.68 -0.73 45.74
CA LEU A 22 7.58 -0.15 47.07
C LEU A 22 6.41 -0.73 47.87
N SER A 23 5.26 -0.96 47.23
CA SER A 23 4.09 -1.56 47.86
C SER A 23 4.36 -2.99 48.33
N ILE A 24 5.06 -3.78 47.51
CA ILE A 24 5.50 -5.14 47.87
C ILE A 24 6.42 -5.09 49.09
N LEU A 25 7.41 -4.19 49.09
CA LEU A 25 8.33 -4.03 50.23
C LEU A 25 7.62 -3.54 51.49
N ALA A 26 6.66 -2.62 51.37
CA ALA A 26 5.86 -2.12 52.47
C ALA A 26 4.98 -3.22 53.06
N LEU A 27 4.29 -4.01 52.24
CA LEU A 27 3.50 -5.17 52.68
C LEU A 27 4.37 -6.23 53.37
N ALA A 28 5.58 -6.49 52.85
CA ALA A 28 6.52 -7.38 53.48
C ALA A 28 6.98 -6.83 54.85
N ALA A 29 7.35 -5.55 54.94
CA ALA A 29 7.76 -4.90 56.18
C ALA A 29 6.63 -4.87 57.23
N CYS A 30 5.40 -4.55 56.84
CA CYS A 30 4.22 -4.63 57.70
C CYS A 30 3.99 -6.05 58.22
N GLY A 31 4.15 -7.06 57.36
CA GLY A 31 4.03 -8.46 57.74
C GLY A 31 5.04 -8.88 58.81
N VAL A 32 6.30 -8.46 58.65
CA VAL A 32 7.34 -8.67 59.66
C VAL A 32 7.00 -7.93 60.96
N GLY A 33 6.55 -6.67 60.89
CA GLY A 33 6.12 -5.91 62.07
C GLY A 33 4.95 -6.53 62.83
N PHE A 34 3.94 -7.06 62.12
CA PHE A 34 2.82 -7.78 62.73
C PHE A 34 3.24 -9.11 63.37
N SER A 35 4.23 -9.80 62.77
CA SER A 35 4.79 -11.02 63.35
C SER A 35 5.52 -10.72 64.67
N LEU A 36 6.34 -9.67 64.70
CA LEU A 36 7.07 -9.22 65.88
C LEU A 36 6.15 -8.74 67.02
N SER A 37 4.95 -8.26 66.69
CA SER A 37 3.94 -7.80 67.67
C SER A 37 2.96 -8.89 68.11
N GLY A 38 3.17 -10.16 67.69
CA GLY A 38 2.31 -11.29 68.07
C GLY A 38 0.96 -11.36 67.35
N ARG A 39 0.72 -10.52 66.34
CA ARG A 39 -0.53 -10.49 65.55
C ARG A 39 -0.45 -11.40 64.34
N LEU A 40 -0.45 -12.71 64.59
CA LEU A 40 -0.24 -13.73 63.55
C LEU A 40 -1.19 -13.64 62.33
N PRO A 41 -2.52 -13.43 62.48
CA PRO A 41 -3.40 -13.37 61.30
C PRO A 41 -3.06 -12.20 60.35
N ALA A 42 -2.75 -11.02 60.91
CA ALA A 42 -2.38 -9.85 60.13
C ALA A 42 -1.01 -10.02 59.44
N ALA A 43 -0.06 -10.68 60.12
CA ALA A 43 1.25 -11.01 59.56
C ALA A 43 1.11 -11.93 58.34
N ILE A 44 0.33 -13.01 58.47
CA ILE A 44 0.09 -13.99 57.40
C ILE A 44 -0.57 -13.30 56.20
N PHE A 45 -1.61 -12.50 56.43
CA PHE A 45 -2.29 -11.77 55.36
C PHE A 45 -1.34 -10.84 54.61
N SER A 46 -0.55 -10.03 55.32
CA SER A 46 0.37 -9.06 54.72
C SER A 46 1.49 -9.73 53.91
N LEU A 47 2.06 -10.84 54.43
CA LEU A 47 3.08 -11.60 53.71
C LEU A 47 2.51 -12.34 52.49
N ALA A 48 1.33 -12.93 52.62
CA ALA A 48 0.65 -13.58 51.49
C ALA A 48 0.32 -12.55 50.38
N ALA A 49 -0.17 -11.37 50.76
CA ALA A 49 -0.41 -10.27 49.83
C ALA A 49 0.88 -9.84 49.10
N ALA A 50 1.98 -9.65 49.84
CA ALA A 50 3.28 -9.34 49.25
C ALA A 50 3.76 -10.45 48.28
N ALA A 51 3.58 -11.72 48.65
CA ALA A 51 3.97 -12.86 47.82
C ALA A 51 3.14 -12.93 46.52
N VAL A 52 1.83 -12.74 46.59
CA VAL A 52 0.94 -12.69 45.41
C VAL A 52 1.34 -11.54 44.49
N ALA A 53 1.57 -10.35 45.05
CA ALA A 53 2.00 -9.18 44.28
C ALA A 53 3.36 -9.40 43.58
N ALA A 54 4.32 -10.01 44.27
CA ALA A 54 5.62 -10.34 43.71
C ALA A 54 5.52 -11.41 42.62
N ALA A 55 4.70 -12.45 42.82
CA ALA A 55 4.47 -13.50 41.85
C ALA A 55 3.78 -12.97 40.58
N ALA A 56 2.75 -12.13 40.74
CA ALA A 56 2.07 -11.48 39.62
C ALA A 56 3.05 -10.62 38.79
N ARG A 57 3.89 -9.83 39.46
CA ARG A 57 4.90 -9.01 38.80
C ARG A 57 5.95 -9.86 38.07
N LEU A 58 6.41 -10.95 38.69
CA LEU A 58 7.38 -11.86 38.08
C LEU A 58 6.77 -12.58 36.86
N TRP A 59 5.52 -13.05 36.98
CA TRP A 59 4.78 -13.67 35.89
C TRP A 59 4.67 -12.71 34.72
N ALA A 60 4.09 -11.53 34.93
CA ALA A 60 3.89 -10.54 33.89
C ALA A 60 5.21 -10.07 33.27
N ARG A 61 6.31 -10.06 34.05
CA ARG A 61 7.65 -9.78 33.50
C ARG A 61 8.09 -10.81 32.47
N TYR A 62 7.84 -12.10 32.65
CA TYR A 62 8.32 -13.15 31.74
C TYR A 62 7.25 -13.68 30.78
N VAL A 63 6.00 -13.20 30.90
CA VAL A 63 4.84 -13.74 30.15
C VAL A 63 4.98 -13.61 28.63
N LEU A 64 5.56 -12.52 28.12
CA LEU A 64 5.75 -12.29 26.68
C LEU A 64 7.17 -12.63 26.18
N ASP A 65 8.01 -13.24 27.02
CA ASP A 65 9.34 -13.64 26.59
C ASP A 65 9.28 -14.95 25.78
N GLY A 66 10.03 -14.99 24.69
CA GLY A 66 10.06 -16.12 23.75
C GLY A 66 8.79 -16.34 22.92
N VAL A 67 7.72 -15.56 23.12
CA VAL A 67 6.50 -15.68 22.30
C VAL A 67 6.81 -15.24 20.87
N THR A 68 6.36 -16.02 19.90
CA THR A 68 6.49 -15.65 18.47
C THR A 68 5.11 -15.49 17.85
N ALA A 69 5.01 -14.56 16.90
CA ALA A 69 3.81 -14.30 16.14
C ALA A 69 4.15 -14.26 14.65
N ALA A 70 3.27 -14.84 13.84
CA ALA A 70 3.30 -14.76 12.39
C ALA A 70 1.95 -14.28 11.87
N LEU A 71 1.98 -13.47 10.81
CA LEU A 71 0.81 -12.98 10.10
C LEU A 71 0.92 -13.44 8.65
N GLN A 72 -0.18 -13.93 8.11
CA GLN A 72 -0.28 -14.34 6.71
C GLN A 72 -1.62 -13.90 6.16
N ALA A 73 -1.61 -13.21 5.03
CA ALA A 73 -2.81 -12.92 4.27
C ALA A 73 -3.06 -14.03 3.24
N GLU A 74 -4.30 -14.50 3.10
CA GLU A 74 -4.63 -15.48 2.05
C GLU A 74 -4.52 -14.86 0.64
N ARG A 75 -4.80 -13.56 0.53
CA ARG A 75 -4.65 -12.77 -0.70
C ARG A 75 -3.93 -11.46 -0.37
N SER A 76 -2.94 -11.10 -1.17
CA SER A 76 -2.20 -9.83 -1.05
C SER A 76 -2.89 -8.66 -1.74
N CYS A 77 -3.85 -8.94 -2.63
CA CYS A 77 -4.58 -7.94 -3.40
C CYS A 77 -6.09 -8.25 -3.36
N VAL A 78 -6.90 -7.25 -3.06
CA VAL A 78 -8.37 -7.37 -2.96
C VAL A 78 -9.05 -6.12 -3.49
N PHE A 79 -10.32 -6.25 -3.87
CA PHE A 79 -11.17 -5.11 -4.24
C PHE A 79 -12.05 -4.66 -3.06
N PRO A 80 -12.52 -3.40 -3.06
CA PRO A 80 -13.45 -2.91 -2.05
C PRO A 80 -14.71 -3.77 -1.99
N GLY A 81 -15.14 -4.13 -0.79
CA GLY A 81 -16.26 -5.03 -0.48
C GLY A 81 -15.84 -6.48 -0.26
N GLU A 82 -14.66 -6.91 -0.71
CA GLU A 82 -14.17 -8.28 -0.51
C GLU A 82 -13.69 -8.53 0.92
N SER A 83 -13.82 -9.77 1.38
CA SER A 83 -13.24 -10.20 2.65
C SER A 83 -11.74 -10.48 2.50
N CYS A 84 -10.96 -9.96 3.43
CA CYS A 84 -9.53 -10.17 3.58
C CYS A 84 -9.26 -10.99 4.86
N PRO A 85 -9.23 -12.33 4.77
CA PRO A 85 -8.87 -13.18 5.90
C PRO A 85 -7.37 -13.09 6.19
N LEU A 86 -7.04 -12.70 7.42
CA LEU A 86 -5.68 -12.65 7.95
C LEU A 86 -5.48 -13.77 8.97
N ARG A 87 -4.62 -14.73 8.64
CA ARG A 87 -4.23 -15.82 9.53
C ARG A 87 -3.13 -15.34 10.45
N VAL A 88 -3.42 -15.37 11.75
CA VAL A 88 -2.44 -15.10 12.82
C VAL A 88 -2.06 -16.42 13.45
N THR A 89 -0.76 -16.70 13.51
CA THR A 89 -0.19 -17.86 14.20
C THR A 89 0.61 -17.39 15.40
N LEU A 90 0.32 -17.95 16.56
CA LEU A 90 0.94 -17.63 17.84
C LEU A 90 1.61 -18.89 18.39
N ASP A 91 2.85 -18.76 18.86
CA ASP A 91 3.61 -19.86 19.44
C ASP A 91 4.11 -19.49 20.84
N ASN A 92 3.82 -20.36 21.82
CA ASN A 92 4.30 -20.24 23.18
C ASN A 92 5.29 -21.37 23.49
N PRO A 93 6.59 -21.22 23.17
CA PRO A 93 7.59 -22.28 23.34
C PRO A 93 8.07 -22.45 24.78
N LYS A 94 7.56 -21.66 25.73
CA LYS A 94 7.93 -21.73 27.15
C LYS A 94 6.87 -22.48 27.94
N TRP A 95 7.23 -22.91 29.15
CA TRP A 95 6.30 -23.59 30.07
C TRP A 95 5.29 -22.65 30.72
N LEU A 96 5.63 -21.37 30.91
CA LEU A 96 4.74 -20.38 31.52
C LEU A 96 3.50 -20.16 30.64
N PRO A 97 2.29 -20.48 31.11
CA PRO A 97 1.09 -20.36 30.31
C PRO A 97 0.69 -18.89 30.11
N LEU A 98 0.16 -18.60 28.92
CA LEU A 98 -0.53 -17.35 28.61
C LEU A 98 -2.01 -17.55 28.95
N VAL A 99 -2.41 -17.21 30.16
CA VAL A 99 -3.81 -17.34 30.63
C VAL A 99 -4.74 -16.51 29.74
N TRP A 100 -4.26 -15.33 29.34
CA TRP A 100 -4.88 -14.46 28.35
C TRP A 100 -3.79 -13.78 27.52
N LEU A 101 -4.07 -13.53 26.26
CA LEU A 101 -3.20 -12.82 25.33
C LEU A 101 -4.07 -12.01 24.39
N THR A 102 -3.78 -10.72 24.30
CA THR A 102 -4.42 -9.81 23.36
C THR A 102 -3.44 -9.50 22.24
N VAL A 103 -3.85 -9.76 21.00
CA VAL A 103 -3.08 -9.47 19.80
C VAL A 103 -3.61 -8.19 19.18
N ARG A 104 -2.72 -7.26 18.86
CA ARG A 104 -3.04 -5.99 18.23
C ARG A 104 -2.16 -5.72 17.02
N PHE A 105 -2.76 -5.22 15.94
CA PHE A 105 -2.03 -4.63 14.82
C PHE A 105 -2.69 -3.33 14.38
N PRO A 106 -1.90 -2.35 13.90
CA PRO A 106 -2.40 -1.01 13.63
C PRO A 106 -3.38 -1.02 12.46
N LEU A 107 -4.47 -0.27 12.59
CA LEU A 107 -5.36 0.09 11.50
C LEU A 107 -5.22 1.59 11.22
N GLU A 108 -5.62 2.00 10.02
CA GLU A 108 -5.73 3.42 9.69
C GLU A 108 -7.18 3.87 9.88
N LEU A 109 -7.40 5.05 10.46
CA LEU A 109 -8.74 5.60 10.66
C LEU A 109 -9.36 5.95 9.30
N GLY A 110 -10.54 5.39 9.00
CA GLY A 110 -11.11 5.47 7.65
C GLY A 110 -10.24 4.80 6.58
N GLY A 111 -9.36 3.89 7.01
CA GLY A 111 -8.36 3.25 6.17
C GLY A 111 -8.94 2.17 5.27
N ALA A 112 -8.03 1.47 4.60
CA ALA A 112 -8.39 0.50 3.58
C ALA A 112 -9.04 -0.79 4.11
N LEU A 113 -8.84 -1.13 5.38
CA LEU A 113 -9.40 -2.33 6.01
C LEU A 113 -10.26 -1.99 7.22
N ARG A 114 -11.39 -2.67 7.33
CA ARG A 114 -12.31 -2.58 8.45
C ARG A 114 -12.61 -3.97 9.02
N PRO A 115 -12.52 -4.18 10.34
CA PRO A 115 -12.91 -5.46 10.92
C PRO A 115 -14.40 -5.76 10.73
N GLU A 116 -14.72 -7.05 10.56
CA GLU A 116 -16.11 -7.50 10.40
C GLU A 116 -16.99 -7.08 11.58
N HIS A 117 -16.42 -7.05 12.78
CA HIS A 117 -17.12 -6.64 13.99
C HIS A 117 -16.48 -5.41 14.63
N ARG A 118 -17.32 -4.44 15.02
CA ARG A 118 -16.85 -3.19 15.66
C ARG A 118 -16.12 -3.39 16.99
N TRP A 119 -16.43 -4.46 17.73
CA TRP A 119 -15.80 -4.76 19.01
C TRP A 119 -14.37 -5.31 18.86
N GLU A 120 -13.95 -5.65 17.64
CA GLU A 120 -12.56 -6.01 17.33
C GLU A 120 -11.71 -4.77 17.01
N VAL A 121 -12.24 -3.55 17.23
CA VAL A 121 -11.49 -2.29 17.10
C VAL A 121 -11.36 -1.64 18.47
N VAL A 122 -10.14 -1.26 18.83
CA VAL A 122 -9.85 -0.43 19.99
C VAL A 122 -9.09 0.82 19.55
N GLU A 123 -9.43 1.97 20.10
CA GLU A 123 -8.67 3.20 19.89
C GLU A 123 -7.66 3.37 21.02
N LEU A 124 -6.39 3.49 20.65
CA LEU A 124 -5.28 3.65 21.59
C LEU A 124 -4.56 4.98 21.35
N PRO A 125 -4.16 5.68 22.43
CA PRO A 125 -3.42 6.93 22.30
C PRO A 125 -1.99 6.66 21.83
N GLU A 126 -1.62 7.25 20.69
CA GLU A 126 -0.23 7.34 20.22
C GLU A 126 0.21 8.80 20.16
N GLY A 127 0.77 9.27 21.27
CA GLY A 127 1.06 10.69 21.45
C GLY A 127 -0.25 11.48 21.50
N PRO A 128 -0.40 12.55 20.68
CA PRO A 128 -1.62 13.36 20.69
C PRO A 128 -2.78 12.78 19.86
N VAL A 129 -2.60 11.67 19.15
CA VAL A 129 -3.59 11.12 18.21
C VAL A 129 -4.10 9.76 18.69
N GLN A 130 -5.41 9.56 18.65
CA GLN A 130 -6.03 8.24 18.83
C GLN A 130 -5.88 7.45 17.53
N LYS A 131 -5.29 6.25 17.61
CA LYS A 131 -5.18 5.35 16.45
C LYS A 131 -6.00 4.09 16.66
N PRO A 132 -6.76 3.65 15.65
CA PRO A 132 -7.48 2.39 15.72
C PRO A 132 -6.52 1.21 15.59
N TYR A 133 -6.80 0.18 16.37
CA TYR A 133 -6.10 -1.10 16.36
C TYR A 133 -7.13 -2.22 16.18
N TYR A 134 -6.80 -3.20 15.34
CA TYR A 134 -7.50 -4.48 15.42
C TYR A 134 -7.10 -5.15 16.73
N GLU A 135 -8.07 -5.62 17.51
CA GLU A 135 -7.83 -6.32 18.76
C GLU A 135 -8.47 -7.70 18.75
N LYS A 136 -7.67 -8.72 19.09
CA LYS A 136 -8.17 -10.07 19.32
C LYS A 136 -7.68 -10.64 20.63
N ASN A 137 -8.64 -11.05 21.46
CA ASN A 137 -8.37 -11.77 22.69
C ASN A 137 -8.28 -13.27 22.43
N VAL A 138 -7.19 -13.87 22.91
CA VAL A 138 -6.88 -15.29 22.87
C VAL A 138 -6.77 -15.76 24.31
N SER A 139 -7.63 -16.69 24.70
CA SER A 139 -7.63 -17.28 26.04
C SER A 139 -6.83 -18.59 26.04
N PHE A 140 -6.06 -18.80 27.09
CA PHE A 140 -5.36 -20.06 27.38
C PHE A 140 -4.49 -20.61 26.25
N LEU A 141 -3.38 -19.93 25.96
CA LEU A 141 -2.27 -20.53 25.20
C LEU A 141 -1.23 -21.09 26.18
N LEU A 142 -1.36 -22.37 26.52
CA LEU A 142 -0.54 -23.02 27.53
C LEU A 142 0.90 -23.20 27.05
N GLY A 143 1.74 -23.80 27.89
CA GLY A 143 3.13 -24.02 27.55
C GLY A 143 3.32 -25.02 26.41
N HIS A 144 4.28 -24.75 25.53
CA HIS A 144 4.59 -25.54 24.32
C HIS A 144 3.41 -25.72 23.36
N GLN A 145 2.49 -24.75 23.34
CA GLN A 145 1.34 -24.76 22.45
C GLN A 145 1.47 -23.72 21.35
N ARG A 146 0.94 -24.08 20.18
CA ARG A 146 0.75 -23.21 19.04
C ARG A 146 -0.74 -23.08 18.75
N MET A 147 -1.19 -21.85 18.53
CA MET A 147 -2.57 -21.53 18.16
C MET A 147 -2.58 -20.78 16.83
N SER A 148 -3.65 -20.94 16.06
CA SER A 148 -3.88 -20.12 14.87
C SER A 148 -5.35 -19.73 14.81
N TYR A 149 -5.61 -18.48 14.47
CA TYR A 149 -6.94 -17.98 14.19
C TYR A 149 -6.92 -17.12 12.93
N THR A 150 -8.09 -16.96 12.33
CA THR A 150 -8.27 -16.08 11.17
C THR A 150 -9.09 -14.87 11.58
N GLY A 151 -8.47 -13.69 11.58
CA GLY A 151 -9.17 -12.42 11.68
C GLY A 151 -9.77 -12.07 10.32
N ARG A 152 -11.08 -11.82 10.27
CA ARG A 152 -11.78 -11.45 9.04
C ARG A 152 -11.92 -9.94 8.98
N LEU A 153 -11.22 -9.33 8.04
CA LEU A 153 -11.36 -7.92 7.71
C LEU A 153 -12.13 -7.79 6.40
N GLN A 154 -12.74 -6.63 6.17
CA GLN A 154 -13.37 -6.24 4.94
C GLN A 154 -12.56 -5.10 4.31
N ALA A 155 -12.30 -5.20 3.01
CA ALA A 155 -11.72 -4.10 2.25
C ALA A 155 -12.79 -3.01 2.05
N GLU A 156 -12.53 -1.78 2.45
CA GLU A 156 -13.51 -0.68 2.38
C GLU A 156 -13.04 0.42 1.43
N HIS A 157 -11.86 0.97 1.68
CA HIS A 157 -11.24 2.02 0.88
C HIS A 157 -9.97 1.52 0.17
N ARG A 158 -9.57 2.16 -0.94
CA ARG A 158 -8.30 1.79 -1.59
C ARG A 158 -7.14 2.12 -0.65
N GLY A 159 -6.06 1.37 -0.75
CA GLY A 159 -4.85 1.70 -0.01
C GLY A 159 -3.83 0.57 -0.01
N LEU A 160 -2.60 0.92 0.35
CA LEU A 160 -1.50 -0.04 0.50
C LEU A 160 -1.12 -0.13 1.97
N LEU A 161 -1.48 -1.24 2.62
CA LEU A 161 -1.15 -1.50 4.02
C LEU A 161 0.08 -2.40 4.11
N SER A 162 0.93 -2.16 5.10
CA SER A 162 2.09 -3.01 5.40
C SER A 162 2.17 -3.26 6.89
N PHE A 163 2.16 -4.54 7.27
CA PHE A 163 2.35 -4.99 8.64
C PHE A 163 3.75 -5.57 8.78
N ASP A 164 4.60 -4.95 9.60
CA ASP A 164 5.93 -5.42 9.93
C ASP A 164 6.05 -5.84 11.41
N ARG A 165 5.08 -5.44 12.24
CA ARG A 165 5.06 -5.67 13.69
C ARG A 165 3.67 -6.01 14.18
N ILE A 166 3.63 -6.73 15.30
CA ILE A 166 2.42 -7.02 16.06
C ILE A 166 2.67 -6.62 17.51
N ARG A 167 1.68 -5.99 18.14
CA ARG A 167 1.66 -5.73 19.58
C ARG A 167 0.97 -6.88 20.29
N LEU A 168 1.64 -7.42 21.30
CA LEU A 168 1.10 -8.41 22.19
C LEU A 168 0.92 -7.80 23.57
N LEU A 169 -0.23 -8.02 24.17
CA LEU A 169 -0.54 -7.62 25.54
C LEU A 169 -0.93 -8.87 26.31
N SER A 170 -0.30 -9.08 27.46
CA SER A 170 -0.61 -10.20 28.35
C SER A 170 -0.19 -9.82 29.78
N GLY A 171 -0.50 -10.64 30.75
CA GLY A 171 -0.23 -10.35 32.15
C GLY A 171 -0.28 -11.58 33.01
N ASP A 172 -0.30 -11.38 34.31
CA ASP A 172 -0.61 -12.44 35.24
C ASP A 172 -2.09 -12.86 35.14
N GLY A 173 -2.42 -14.05 35.66
CA GLY A 173 -3.78 -14.59 35.62
C GLY A 173 -4.80 -13.82 36.46
N LEU A 174 -4.36 -12.95 37.38
CA LEU A 174 -5.23 -12.06 38.17
C LEU A 174 -5.34 -10.65 37.57
N CYS A 175 -4.67 -10.40 36.44
CA CYS A 175 -4.60 -9.09 35.77
C CYS A 175 -4.10 -7.95 36.69
N LEU A 176 -3.23 -8.25 37.65
CA LEU A 176 -2.64 -7.25 38.56
C LEU A 176 -1.45 -6.50 37.92
N CYS A 177 -0.83 -7.11 36.91
CA CYS A 177 0.28 -6.60 36.11
C CYS A 177 0.06 -6.96 34.65
N VAL A 178 0.08 -5.95 33.79
CA VAL A 178 -0.05 -6.09 32.34
C VAL A 178 1.23 -5.64 31.66
N ARG A 179 1.74 -6.47 30.75
CA ARG A 179 2.91 -6.20 29.93
C ARG A 179 2.48 -6.11 28.47
N GLU A 180 2.89 -5.03 27.81
CA GLU A 180 2.77 -4.88 26.36
C GLU A 180 4.15 -5.06 25.72
N LYS A 181 4.20 -5.73 24.58
CA LYS A 181 5.44 -5.93 23.82
C LYS A 181 5.15 -5.92 22.33
N GLU A 182 5.86 -5.08 21.60
CA GLU A 182 5.85 -5.08 20.15
C GLU A 182 6.90 -6.05 19.61
N ILE A 183 6.49 -6.98 18.75
CA ILE A 183 7.33 -8.04 18.20
C ILE A 183 7.35 -7.89 16.66
N PRO A 184 8.54 -7.92 16.02
CA PRO A 184 8.62 -7.91 14.57
C PRO A 184 8.11 -9.22 13.97
N LEU A 185 7.41 -9.10 12.85
CA LEU A 185 6.99 -10.25 12.05
C LEU A 185 8.20 -10.86 11.33
N PRO A 186 8.26 -12.20 11.17
CA PRO A 186 9.33 -12.85 10.40
C PRO A 186 9.45 -12.35 8.96
N ARG A 187 8.33 -11.95 8.36
CA ARG A 187 8.24 -11.34 7.03
C ARG A 187 7.16 -10.25 7.07
N PRO A 188 7.42 -9.05 6.52
CA PRO A 188 6.39 -8.03 6.35
C PRO A 188 5.25 -8.56 5.46
N VAL A 189 4.02 -8.27 5.85
CA VAL A 189 2.81 -8.60 5.08
C VAL A 189 2.31 -7.31 4.43
N THR A 190 2.29 -7.27 3.11
CA THR A 190 1.77 -6.13 2.35
C THR A 190 0.44 -6.51 1.70
N LEU A 191 -0.57 -5.66 1.90
CA LEU A 191 -1.91 -5.79 1.36
C LEU A 191 -2.25 -4.57 0.51
N ALA A 192 -2.74 -4.79 -0.69
CA ALA A 192 -3.25 -3.75 -1.56
C ALA A 192 -4.76 -3.89 -1.71
N VAL A 193 -5.50 -2.84 -1.33
CA VAL A 193 -6.89 -2.68 -1.73
C VAL A 193 -6.90 -1.83 -2.98
N PHE A 194 -7.30 -2.43 -4.10
CA PHE A 194 -7.37 -1.77 -5.40
C PHE A 194 -8.50 -0.73 -5.44
N PRO A 195 -8.45 0.26 -6.37
CA PRO A 195 -9.61 1.08 -6.64
C PRO A 195 -10.77 0.20 -7.14
N ARG A 196 -12.01 0.59 -6.83
CA ARG A 196 -13.20 -0.07 -7.36
C ARG A 196 -13.24 0.09 -8.88
N LEU A 197 -13.58 -0.98 -9.58
CA LEU A 197 -13.83 -0.92 -11.02
C LEU A 197 -15.28 -0.53 -11.28
N VAL A 198 -15.46 0.53 -12.06
CA VAL A 198 -16.75 1.11 -12.44
C VAL A 198 -16.94 1.03 -13.96
N PRO A 199 -18.18 0.98 -14.46
CA PRO A 199 -18.42 1.00 -15.90
C PRO A 199 -17.89 2.29 -16.55
N VAL A 200 -17.06 2.14 -17.57
CA VAL A 200 -16.43 3.26 -18.31
C VAL A 200 -16.53 3.06 -19.83
N SER A 201 -16.39 4.15 -20.57
CA SER A 201 -16.34 4.18 -22.04
C SER A 201 -14.92 4.41 -22.53
N THR A 202 -14.38 3.46 -23.29
CA THR A 202 -13.05 3.54 -23.94
C THR A 202 -13.10 4.16 -25.33
N ARG A 203 -14.30 4.51 -25.82
CA ARG A 203 -14.53 4.95 -27.21
C ARG A 203 -13.64 6.09 -27.65
N TRP A 204 -13.39 7.06 -26.79
CA TRP A 204 -12.54 8.20 -27.10
C TRP A 204 -11.10 7.75 -27.36
N PHE A 205 -10.57 6.82 -26.54
CA PHE A 205 -9.26 6.24 -26.77
C PHE A 205 -9.26 5.50 -28.12
N LEU A 206 -10.25 4.64 -28.36
CA LEU A 206 -10.46 3.85 -29.59
C LEU A 206 -10.64 4.65 -30.89
N ARG A 207 -11.18 5.88 -30.81
CA ARG A 207 -11.42 6.73 -31.98
C ARG A 207 -10.34 7.79 -32.18
N ASN A 208 -10.03 8.55 -31.14
CA ASN A 208 -9.27 9.80 -31.26
C ASN A 208 -7.76 9.62 -31.07
N SER A 209 -7.30 8.62 -30.30
CA SER A 209 -5.84 8.41 -30.16
C SER A 209 -5.18 7.96 -31.47
N TRP A 210 -5.96 7.38 -32.38
CA TRP A 210 -5.51 6.95 -33.70
C TRP A 210 -5.64 8.02 -34.80
N GLU A 211 -6.59 8.95 -34.68
CA GLU A 211 -6.78 10.05 -35.64
C GLU A 211 -5.97 11.32 -35.27
N LEU A 212 -5.69 11.58 -33.98
CA LEU A 212 -4.83 12.70 -33.53
C LEU A 212 -3.32 12.44 -33.72
N GLU A 213 -2.92 11.28 -34.26
CA GLU A 213 -1.58 11.07 -34.84
C GLU A 213 -1.41 11.87 -36.15
N ALA A 214 -1.68 13.18 -36.07
CA ALA A 214 -1.52 14.19 -37.13
C ALA A 214 -0.02 14.42 -37.43
N GLY A 215 0.63 13.37 -37.94
CA GLY A 215 2.03 13.32 -38.36
C GLY A 215 2.63 11.92 -38.17
N ALA A 216 3.59 11.57 -39.01
CA ALA A 216 4.27 10.26 -39.14
C ALA A 216 5.01 9.70 -37.90
N ARG A 217 4.68 10.15 -36.68
CA ARG A 217 5.37 9.86 -35.41
C ARG A 217 4.74 8.72 -34.60
N GLY A 218 3.54 8.26 -34.95
CA GLY A 218 2.85 7.14 -34.32
C GLY A 218 3.17 5.77 -34.90
N PHE A 219 3.58 5.75 -36.16
CA PHE A 219 3.95 4.54 -36.87
C PHE A 219 5.35 4.09 -36.46
N GLN A 220 5.45 2.83 -36.03
CA GLN A 220 6.71 2.15 -35.78
C GLN A 220 6.96 1.10 -36.87
N ASP A 221 8.21 0.97 -37.29
CA ASP A 221 8.64 -0.10 -38.18
C ASP A 221 8.57 -1.45 -37.45
N ASP A 222 7.73 -2.37 -37.93
CA ASP A 222 7.71 -3.75 -37.52
C ASP A 222 8.87 -4.51 -38.16
N ARG A 223 9.92 -4.71 -37.37
CA ARG A 223 11.14 -5.39 -37.83
C ARG A 223 10.95 -6.88 -38.11
N THR A 224 9.81 -7.46 -37.72
CA THR A 224 9.50 -8.86 -38.02
C THR A 224 9.01 -9.06 -39.45
N VAL A 225 8.46 -8.00 -40.07
CA VAL A 225 7.90 -8.05 -41.44
C VAL A 225 8.66 -7.11 -42.37
N ILE A 226 9.40 -7.69 -43.32
CA ILE A 226 10.05 -6.94 -44.40
C ILE A 226 9.02 -6.77 -45.52
N ARG A 227 8.50 -5.55 -45.66
CA ARG A 227 7.53 -5.21 -46.71
C ARG A 227 8.17 -5.15 -48.09
N ASN A 228 9.37 -4.57 -48.17
CA ASN A 228 10.11 -4.44 -49.42
C ASN A 228 11.61 -4.33 -49.18
N VAL A 229 12.41 -4.51 -50.22
CA VAL A 229 13.85 -4.28 -50.21
C VAL A 229 14.20 -3.37 -51.38
N ARG A 230 15.03 -2.34 -51.15
CA ARG A 230 15.51 -1.45 -52.20
C ARG A 230 16.99 -1.17 -52.10
N ALA A 231 17.59 -0.64 -53.17
CA ALA A 231 18.96 -0.15 -53.15
C ALA A 231 19.14 0.97 -52.09
N TYR A 232 20.27 0.94 -51.40
CA TYR A 232 20.69 1.95 -50.43
C TYR A 232 20.82 3.31 -51.09
N GLN A 233 20.29 4.35 -50.44
CA GLN A 233 20.48 5.74 -50.82
C GLN A 233 21.23 6.49 -49.70
N PRO A 234 22.07 7.47 -50.03
CA PRO A 234 22.72 8.31 -49.03
C PRO A 234 21.69 8.94 -48.08
N GLY A 235 21.83 8.69 -46.77
CA GLY A 235 20.88 9.12 -45.73
C GLY A 235 20.05 7.99 -45.14
N ASP A 236 20.04 6.80 -45.75
CA ASP A 236 19.37 5.63 -45.18
C ASP A 236 20.06 5.14 -43.90
N ASN A 237 19.26 4.66 -42.95
CA ASN A 237 19.73 4.15 -41.68
C ASN A 237 20.61 2.90 -41.87
N ALA A 238 21.84 2.92 -41.39
CA ALA A 238 22.73 1.76 -41.50
C ALA A 238 22.17 0.49 -40.81
N ARG A 239 21.29 0.64 -39.80
CA ARG A 239 20.66 -0.50 -39.12
C ARG A 239 19.63 -1.24 -39.98
N SER A 240 19.12 -0.63 -41.05
CA SER A 240 18.19 -1.29 -41.98
C SER A 240 18.90 -1.94 -43.17
N LEU A 241 20.24 -1.93 -43.23
CA LEU A 241 20.99 -2.63 -44.26
C LEU A 241 20.76 -4.14 -44.20
N ASN A 242 20.47 -4.73 -45.37
CA ASN A 242 20.36 -6.16 -45.52
C ASN A 242 21.73 -6.76 -45.86
N PHE A 243 22.50 -7.07 -44.81
CA PHE A 243 23.83 -7.68 -44.94
C PHE A 243 23.79 -9.04 -45.65
N ARG A 244 22.67 -9.77 -45.59
CA ARG A 244 22.53 -11.08 -46.24
C ARG A 244 22.49 -10.96 -47.76
N LEU A 245 21.82 -9.95 -48.30
CA LEU A 245 21.80 -9.71 -49.75
C LEU A 245 23.11 -9.06 -50.22
N MET A 246 23.68 -8.18 -49.40
CA MET A 246 24.99 -7.57 -49.67
C MET A 246 26.10 -8.65 -49.78
N ALA A 247 26.13 -9.61 -48.86
CA ALA A 247 27.09 -10.72 -48.89
C ALA A 247 26.94 -11.62 -50.14
N ARG A 248 25.78 -11.61 -50.80
CA ARG A 248 25.52 -12.35 -52.04
C ARG A 248 25.89 -11.57 -53.30
N GLY A 249 26.54 -10.41 -53.18
CA GLY A 249 26.96 -9.59 -54.31
C GLY A 249 25.85 -8.75 -54.93
N GLN A 250 24.68 -8.61 -54.27
CA GLN A 250 23.55 -7.82 -54.79
C GLN A 250 23.67 -6.31 -54.50
N GLY A 251 24.85 -5.84 -54.07
CA GLY A 251 25.10 -4.46 -53.67
C GLY A 251 24.50 -4.10 -52.31
N ALA A 252 24.59 -2.82 -51.94
CA ALA A 252 24.04 -2.32 -50.69
C ALA A 252 22.51 -2.20 -50.78
N MET A 253 21.80 -3.05 -50.05
CA MET A 253 20.33 -3.11 -50.02
C MET A 253 19.82 -2.77 -48.63
N VAL A 254 18.64 -2.14 -48.56
CA VAL A 254 17.97 -1.72 -47.32
C VAL A 254 16.61 -2.39 -47.21
N ASN A 255 16.33 -2.97 -46.05
CA ASN A 255 15.02 -3.51 -45.69
C ASN A 255 14.07 -2.35 -45.38
N ILE A 256 12.96 -2.30 -46.09
CA ILE A 256 11.80 -1.47 -45.76
C ILE A 256 10.84 -2.35 -44.98
N TYR A 257 10.66 -2.02 -43.72
CA TYR A 257 9.77 -2.73 -42.82
C TYR A 257 8.32 -2.25 -42.98
N GLU A 258 7.38 -3.12 -42.63
CA GLU A 258 5.99 -2.73 -42.50
C GLU A 258 5.84 -1.72 -41.36
N LYS A 259 4.93 -0.74 -41.52
CA LYS A 259 4.67 0.26 -40.48
C LYS A 259 3.40 -0.12 -39.74
N ILE A 260 3.53 -0.38 -38.44
CA ILE A 260 2.42 -0.65 -37.55
C ILE A 260 2.19 0.53 -36.60
N SER A 261 0.94 0.78 -36.21
CA SER A 261 0.61 1.69 -35.11
C SER A 261 0.19 0.83 -33.92
N PRO A 262 1.11 0.53 -32.97
CA PRO A 262 0.79 -0.32 -31.84
C PRO A 262 -0.23 0.38 -30.94
N ARG A 263 -1.28 -0.35 -30.56
CA ARG A 263 -2.32 0.17 -29.69
C ARG A 263 -1.77 0.40 -28.28
N ARG A 264 -1.65 1.67 -27.87
CA ARG A 264 -1.15 2.03 -26.52
C ARG A 264 -1.86 3.24 -25.93
N ALA A 265 -2.06 3.19 -24.61
CA ALA A 265 -2.49 4.32 -23.81
C ALA A 265 -1.53 4.50 -22.63
N VAL A 266 -1.02 5.72 -22.45
CA VAL A 266 -0.11 6.04 -21.35
C VAL A 266 -0.80 7.05 -20.44
N PHE A 267 -1.11 6.65 -19.23
CA PHE A 267 -1.69 7.51 -18.22
C PHE A 267 -0.61 8.09 -17.33
N LEU A 268 -0.61 9.40 -17.19
CA LEU A 268 0.20 10.16 -16.24
C LEU A 268 -0.76 10.65 -15.17
N LEU A 269 -0.50 10.38 -13.90
CA LEU A 269 -1.34 10.85 -12.79
C LEU A 269 -0.59 11.89 -11.99
N ASP A 270 -1.15 13.09 -11.93
CA ASP A 270 -0.72 14.14 -11.02
C ASP A 270 -1.57 14.12 -9.74
N GLY A 271 -1.01 13.66 -8.62
CA GLY A 271 -1.73 13.61 -7.35
C GLY A 271 -1.92 14.99 -6.72
N ALA A 272 -0.91 15.86 -6.80
CA ALA A 272 -0.92 17.18 -6.18
C ALA A 272 -2.02 18.13 -6.69
N SER A 273 -2.41 18.01 -7.96
CA SER A 273 -3.53 18.79 -8.53
C SER A 273 -4.88 18.48 -7.89
N PHE A 274 -5.01 17.33 -7.21
CA PHE A 274 -6.20 17.00 -6.41
C PHE A 274 -6.13 17.53 -4.97
N ALA A 275 -4.97 18.01 -4.51
CA ALA A 275 -4.88 18.64 -3.20
C ALA A 275 -5.88 19.80 -3.12
N GLY A 276 -6.68 19.89 -2.06
CA GLY A 276 -7.69 20.94 -1.89
C GLY A 276 -9.02 20.74 -2.62
N LEU A 277 -9.18 19.66 -3.40
CA LEU A 277 -10.49 19.16 -3.78
C LEU A 277 -11.03 18.20 -2.70
N PRO A 278 -12.34 17.94 -2.66
CA PRO A 278 -12.90 16.86 -1.85
C PRO A 278 -12.18 15.53 -2.11
N PRO A 279 -11.79 14.75 -1.08
CA PRO A 279 -11.03 13.52 -1.25
C PRO A 279 -11.73 12.50 -2.14
N GLU A 280 -13.07 12.51 -2.17
CA GLU A 280 -13.91 11.64 -2.99
C GLU A 280 -13.67 11.83 -4.50
N ASN A 281 -13.23 13.02 -4.91
CA ASN A 281 -12.91 13.32 -6.31
C ASN A 281 -11.64 12.58 -6.75
N PHE A 282 -10.62 12.54 -5.90
CA PHE A 282 -9.39 11.79 -6.18
C PHE A 282 -9.67 10.29 -6.24
N GLU A 283 -10.41 9.78 -5.27
CA GLU A 283 -10.83 8.37 -5.24
C GLU A 283 -11.64 8.00 -6.50
N SER A 284 -12.61 8.85 -6.88
CA SER A 284 -13.40 8.65 -8.09
C SER A 284 -12.57 8.70 -9.38
N ALA A 285 -11.57 9.58 -9.45
CA ALA A 285 -10.64 9.65 -10.59
C ALA A 285 -9.82 8.36 -10.72
N LEU A 286 -9.39 7.79 -9.60
CA LEU A 286 -8.65 6.53 -9.57
C LEU A 286 -9.53 5.31 -9.89
N GLU A 287 -10.80 5.32 -9.47
CA GLU A 287 -11.80 4.33 -9.91
C GLU A 287 -11.96 4.36 -11.43
N ILE A 288 -12.16 5.55 -12.03
CA ILE A 288 -12.27 5.70 -13.49
C ILE A 288 -10.99 5.23 -14.18
N LEU A 289 -9.83 5.66 -13.69
CA LEU A 289 -8.53 5.32 -14.26
C LEU A 289 -8.24 3.82 -14.21
N GLY A 290 -8.50 3.18 -13.06
CA GLY A 290 -8.35 1.73 -12.90
C GLY A 290 -9.28 0.97 -13.83
N SER A 291 -10.50 1.47 -14.02
CA SER A 291 -11.49 0.89 -14.93
C SER A 291 -11.11 1.05 -16.40
N LEU A 292 -10.60 2.22 -16.79
CA LEU A 292 -10.08 2.46 -18.12
C LEU A 292 -8.89 1.55 -18.41
N ALA A 293 -7.96 1.42 -17.45
CA ALA A 293 -6.83 0.51 -17.60
C ALA A 293 -7.27 -0.95 -17.78
N ALA A 294 -8.25 -1.40 -16.99
CA ALA A 294 -8.80 -2.74 -17.10
C ALA A 294 -9.48 -2.96 -18.47
N GLN A 295 -10.41 -2.09 -18.85
CA GLN A 295 -11.17 -2.19 -20.09
C GLN A 295 -10.27 -2.10 -21.34
N LEU A 296 -9.32 -1.17 -21.37
CA LEU A 296 -8.35 -1.05 -22.47
C LEU A 296 -7.46 -2.29 -22.59
N THR A 297 -7.08 -2.90 -21.46
CA THR A 297 -6.32 -4.15 -21.46
C THR A 297 -7.16 -5.30 -22.02
N GLU A 298 -8.47 -5.34 -21.77
CA GLU A 298 -9.38 -6.31 -22.38
C GLU A 298 -9.52 -6.13 -23.89
N GLU A 299 -9.40 -4.89 -24.37
CA GLU A 299 -9.44 -4.49 -25.79
C GLU A 299 -8.07 -4.60 -26.50
N GLU A 300 -7.10 -5.28 -25.88
CA GLU A 300 -5.73 -5.49 -26.39
C GLU A 300 -4.94 -4.18 -26.62
N VAL A 301 -5.27 -3.13 -25.88
CA VAL A 301 -4.50 -1.88 -25.85
C VAL A 301 -3.47 -1.96 -24.73
N ALA A 302 -2.19 -1.75 -25.06
CA ALA A 302 -1.14 -1.72 -24.05
C ALA A 302 -1.27 -0.46 -23.18
N VAL A 303 -1.49 -0.65 -21.88
CA VAL A 303 -1.64 0.45 -20.92
C VAL A 303 -0.31 0.66 -20.19
N SER A 304 0.09 1.91 -19.98
CA SER A 304 1.16 2.25 -19.04
C SER A 304 0.66 3.31 -18.08
N LEU A 305 1.07 3.22 -16.82
CA LEU A 305 0.71 4.19 -15.79
C LEU A 305 1.98 4.73 -15.14
N LEU A 306 2.09 6.05 -15.08
CA LEU A 306 3.09 6.77 -14.31
C LEU A 306 2.36 7.57 -13.22
N ILE A 307 2.71 7.32 -11.96
CA ILE A 307 2.22 8.10 -10.83
C ILE A 307 3.38 8.88 -10.19
N SER A 308 3.10 10.08 -9.70
CA SER A 308 4.04 10.75 -8.81
C SER A 308 3.99 10.16 -7.40
N ARG A 309 5.16 10.02 -6.76
CA ARG A 309 5.27 9.60 -5.36
C ARG A 309 6.39 10.36 -4.67
N PRO A 310 6.26 10.69 -3.38
CA PRO A 310 7.36 11.27 -2.62
C PRO A 310 8.60 10.37 -2.65
N ALA A 311 9.77 11.00 -2.70
CA ALA A 311 11.05 10.33 -2.87
C ALA A 311 11.28 9.22 -1.82
N GLY A 312 11.73 8.04 -2.27
CA GLY A 312 12.08 6.90 -1.41
C GLY A 312 11.11 5.72 -1.42
N ARG A 313 9.98 5.79 -2.14
CA ARG A 313 9.08 4.63 -2.35
C ARG A 313 9.36 3.93 -3.69
N LEU A 314 9.31 2.60 -3.70
CA LEU A 314 9.53 1.77 -4.89
C LEU A 314 8.34 1.86 -5.88
N GLU A 315 8.72 1.79 -7.16
CA GLU A 315 7.91 1.77 -8.39
C GLU A 315 6.92 2.95 -8.56
N GLN A 316 7.22 3.81 -9.54
CA GLN A 316 6.35 4.90 -9.99
C GLN A 316 5.68 4.57 -11.33
N PHE A 317 6.11 3.50 -12.02
CA PHE A 317 5.76 3.20 -13.39
C PHE A 317 5.42 1.72 -13.57
N ALA A 318 4.27 1.43 -14.18
CA ALA A 318 3.84 0.08 -14.51
C ALA A 318 3.41 0.02 -15.98
N VAL A 319 3.65 -1.12 -16.60
CA VAL A 319 3.22 -1.42 -17.97
C VAL A 319 2.36 -2.67 -17.94
N CYS A 320 1.23 -2.60 -18.62
CA CYS A 320 0.26 -3.66 -18.78
C CYS A 320 0.06 -3.92 -20.28
N ARG A 321 0.60 -5.04 -20.76
CA ARG A 321 0.39 -5.52 -22.14
C ARG A 321 -0.61 -6.67 -22.20
N ASP A 322 -0.84 -7.32 -21.07
CA ASP A 322 -1.75 -8.45 -20.92
C ASP A 322 -2.51 -8.37 -19.60
N ARG A 323 -3.59 -9.16 -19.48
CA ARG A 323 -4.42 -9.19 -18.25
C ARG A 323 -3.64 -9.61 -17.00
N ARG A 324 -2.51 -10.32 -17.16
CA ARG A 324 -1.67 -10.77 -16.04
C ARG A 324 -0.88 -9.62 -15.40
N GLN A 325 -0.62 -8.56 -16.15
CA GLN A 325 0.10 -7.37 -15.68
C GLN A 325 -0.81 -6.29 -15.09
N LEU A 326 -2.14 -6.37 -15.29
CA LEU A 326 -3.09 -5.40 -14.74
C LEU A 326 -2.96 -5.18 -13.22
N PRO A 327 -2.72 -6.21 -12.38
CA PRO A 327 -2.51 -6.01 -10.94
C PRO A 327 -1.36 -5.05 -10.60
N ALA A 328 -0.31 -4.95 -11.43
CA ALA A 328 0.79 -4.01 -11.19
C ALA A 328 0.32 -2.55 -11.36
N VAL A 329 -0.51 -2.29 -12.37
CA VAL A 329 -1.12 -0.96 -12.58
C VAL A 329 -2.07 -0.63 -11.43
N LEU A 330 -2.94 -1.57 -11.03
CA LEU A 330 -3.86 -1.37 -9.92
C LEU A 330 -3.14 -1.19 -8.58
N MET A 331 -1.99 -1.83 -8.38
CA MET A 331 -1.16 -1.66 -7.20
C MET A 331 -0.55 -0.26 -7.13
N LEU A 332 -0.12 0.32 -8.26
CA LEU A 332 0.27 1.73 -8.29
C LEU A 332 -0.89 2.65 -7.91
N LEU A 333 -2.10 2.39 -8.46
CA LEU A 333 -3.28 3.17 -8.10
C LEU A 333 -3.67 3.02 -6.63
N ALA A 334 -3.53 1.84 -6.03
CA ALA A 334 -3.73 1.63 -4.60
C ALA A 334 -2.72 2.42 -3.75
N ALA A 335 -1.55 2.70 -4.30
CA ALA A 335 -0.45 3.38 -3.62
C ALA A 335 -0.34 4.88 -3.94
N ALA A 336 -1.22 5.39 -4.81
CA ALA A 336 -1.29 6.79 -5.23
C ALA A 336 -1.72 7.71 -4.07
N ASP A 337 -1.18 8.93 -4.05
CA ASP A 337 -1.40 9.92 -3.01
C ASP A 337 -1.42 11.32 -3.63
N THR A 338 -2.03 12.28 -2.93
CA THR A 338 -2.12 13.69 -3.33
C THR A 338 -0.90 14.52 -2.93
N ALA A 339 0.07 13.91 -2.22
CA ALA A 339 1.23 14.62 -1.68
C ALA A 339 2.28 15.06 -2.72
N ALA A 340 2.30 14.47 -3.92
CA ALA A 340 3.35 14.68 -4.90
C ALA A 340 2.81 15.03 -6.29
N SER A 341 3.47 15.98 -6.96
CA SER A 341 3.20 16.38 -8.34
C SER A 341 4.08 15.61 -9.31
N ILE A 342 3.56 15.35 -10.51
CA ILE A 342 4.34 14.76 -11.59
C ILE A 342 5.16 15.85 -12.28
N THR A 343 6.44 15.57 -12.48
CA THR A 343 7.37 16.54 -13.08
C THR A 343 7.87 16.06 -14.45
N ALA A 344 8.25 17.01 -15.31
CA ALA A 344 8.87 16.70 -16.60
C ALA A 344 10.11 15.78 -16.45
N ASP A 345 10.88 15.97 -15.37
CA ASP A 345 12.06 15.17 -15.04
C ASP A 345 11.73 13.73 -14.65
N GLU A 346 10.52 13.45 -14.16
CA GLU A 346 10.06 12.08 -13.91
C GLU A 346 9.53 11.40 -15.17
N ILE A 347 8.92 12.19 -16.08
CA ILE A 347 8.26 11.73 -17.31
C ILE A 347 9.30 11.30 -18.36
N LEU A 348 10.24 12.20 -18.68
CA LEU A 348 11.17 12.03 -19.81
C LEU A 348 12.09 10.79 -19.71
N PRO A 349 12.64 10.42 -18.53
CA PRO A 349 13.48 9.23 -18.42
C PRO A 349 12.73 7.92 -18.59
N ARG A 350 11.42 7.91 -18.29
CA ARG A 350 10.60 6.69 -18.27
C ARG A 350 9.85 6.47 -19.57
N LEU A 351 9.52 7.55 -20.28
CA LEU A 351 8.76 7.49 -21.52
C LEU A 351 9.61 7.97 -22.70
N ARG A 352 9.98 7.02 -23.57
CA ARG A 352 10.69 7.31 -24.83
C ARG A 352 9.85 8.15 -25.82
N SER A 353 8.53 8.11 -25.67
CA SER A 353 7.57 8.84 -26.49
C SER A 353 6.31 9.09 -25.67
N LEU A 354 5.75 10.30 -25.83
CA LEU A 354 4.46 10.71 -25.27
C LEU A 354 3.29 10.47 -26.24
N SER A 355 3.52 9.72 -27.34
CA SER A 355 2.40 9.28 -28.19
C SER A 355 1.43 8.41 -27.38
N GLY A 356 0.13 8.70 -27.52
CA GLY A 356 -0.94 8.07 -26.77
C GLY A 356 -0.90 8.37 -25.26
N ALA A 357 -0.23 9.44 -24.84
CA ALA A 357 -0.21 9.86 -23.44
C ALA A 357 -1.43 10.73 -23.08
N PHE A 358 -1.84 10.64 -21.83
CA PHE A 358 -2.94 11.38 -21.21
C PHE A 358 -2.51 11.79 -19.81
N LEU A 359 -2.56 13.09 -19.49
CA LEU A 359 -2.35 13.55 -18.11
C LEU A 359 -3.68 13.65 -17.39
N ILE A 360 -3.78 12.99 -16.24
CA ILE A 360 -4.93 13.03 -15.34
C ILE A 360 -4.62 13.96 -14.19
N CYS A 361 -5.50 14.93 -13.96
CA CYS A 361 -5.31 15.96 -12.95
C CYS A 361 -6.64 16.40 -12.32
N GLY A 362 -6.54 16.93 -11.11
CA GLY A 362 -7.64 17.54 -10.37
C GLY A 362 -7.94 18.93 -10.93
N ASP A 363 -7.25 19.95 -10.41
CA ASP A 363 -7.32 21.33 -10.91
C ASP A 363 -6.15 21.62 -11.87
N VAL A 364 -6.46 21.96 -13.11
CA VAL A 364 -5.47 22.26 -14.17
C VAL A 364 -4.55 23.41 -13.78
N ARG A 365 -5.02 24.37 -12.96
CA ARG A 365 -4.24 25.55 -12.54
C ARG A 365 -3.14 25.22 -11.54
N ARG A 366 -3.19 24.02 -10.94
CA ARG A 366 -2.21 23.55 -9.96
C ARG A 366 -1.08 22.74 -10.59
N LEU A 367 -1.15 22.48 -11.90
CA LEU A 367 -0.11 21.76 -12.62
C LEU A 367 1.19 22.58 -12.67
N ASP A 368 2.31 21.88 -12.56
CA ASP A 368 3.61 22.49 -12.65
C ASP A 368 3.85 23.12 -14.04
N PRO A 369 4.36 24.37 -14.14
CA PRO A 369 4.56 25.05 -15.42
C PRO A 369 5.50 24.30 -16.38
N SER A 370 6.53 23.62 -15.87
CA SER A 370 7.45 22.85 -16.71
C SER A 370 6.78 21.62 -17.31
N THR A 371 5.92 20.96 -16.53
CA THR A 371 5.07 19.87 -17.02
C THR A 371 4.09 20.37 -18.07
N CYS A 372 3.40 21.50 -17.85
CA CYS A 372 2.51 22.10 -18.85
C CYS A 372 3.21 22.41 -20.17
N ALA A 373 4.41 23.01 -20.12
CA ALA A 373 5.19 23.32 -21.33
C ALA A 373 5.61 22.04 -22.09
N LEU A 374 5.95 20.97 -21.37
CA LEU A 374 6.24 19.67 -21.99
C LEU A 374 5.00 19.08 -22.69
N LEU A 375 3.85 19.10 -22.02
CA LEU A 375 2.60 18.55 -22.56
C LEU A 375 2.14 19.34 -23.78
N GLU A 376 2.30 20.67 -23.78
CA GLU A 376 1.97 21.53 -24.90
C GLU A 376 2.83 21.21 -26.12
N ARG A 377 4.15 21.11 -25.92
CA ARG A 377 5.12 20.75 -26.98
C ARG A 377 4.77 19.41 -27.65
N HIS A 378 4.23 18.47 -26.88
CA HIS A 378 3.87 17.14 -27.36
C HIS A 378 2.38 16.96 -27.66
N ARG A 379 1.56 18.02 -27.52
CA ARG A 379 0.10 18.01 -27.68
C ARG A 379 -0.58 16.90 -26.88
N VAL A 380 -0.14 16.68 -25.65
CA VAL A 380 -0.72 15.67 -24.76
C VAL A 380 -2.03 16.21 -24.17
N PRO A 381 -3.17 15.54 -24.39
CA PRO A 381 -4.45 15.96 -23.83
C PRO A 381 -4.50 15.78 -22.30
N LEU A 382 -5.26 16.67 -21.64
CA LEU A 382 -5.55 16.63 -20.22
C LEU A 382 -6.92 15.99 -19.97
N LEU A 383 -6.97 15.02 -19.06
CA LEU A 383 -8.18 14.49 -18.46
C LEU A 383 -8.35 15.14 -17.08
N ALA A 384 -9.04 16.27 -17.04
CA ALA A 384 -9.23 17.06 -15.83
C ALA A 384 -10.50 16.64 -15.09
N TRP A 385 -10.50 16.78 -13.76
CA TRP A 385 -11.69 16.52 -12.98
C TRP A 385 -12.73 17.64 -13.16
N GLY A 386 -13.85 17.35 -13.84
CA GLY A 386 -14.89 18.32 -14.13
C GLY A 386 -14.60 19.21 -15.35
N ALA A 387 -15.57 20.05 -15.70
CA ALA A 387 -15.45 20.94 -16.86
C ALA A 387 -14.47 22.08 -16.60
N GLN A 388 -13.26 21.95 -17.15
CA GLN A 388 -12.18 22.92 -17.06
C GLN A 388 -11.64 23.26 -18.45
N SER A 389 -10.93 24.38 -18.56
CA SER A 389 -10.29 24.82 -19.80
C SER A 389 -8.86 25.26 -19.57
N HIS A 390 -8.02 25.04 -20.57
CA HIS A 390 -6.64 25.52 -20.62
C HIS A 390 -6.43 26.24 -21.95
N PRO A 391 -5.71 27.38 -21.99
CA PRO A 391 -5.57 28.17 -23.21
C PRO A 391 -4.85 27.42 -24.35
N LEU A 392 -3.96 26.49 -24.02
CA LEU A 392 -3.04 25.85 -24.98
C LEU A 392 -3.17 24.33 -25.07
N LEU A 393 -3.94 23.71 -24.15
CA LEU A 393 -4.05 22.26 -24.05
C LEU A 393 -5.50 21.83 -24.25
N GLN A 394 -5.71 20.71 -24.94
CA GLN A 394 -7.02 20.09 -25.03
C GLN A 394 -7.37 19.49 -23.67
N VAL A 395 -8.46 19.99 -23.06
CA VAL A 395 -8.97 19.50 -21.77
C VAL A 395 -10.26 18.74 -22.01
N LEU A 396 -10.32 17.53 -21.48
CA LEU A 396 -11.51 16.67 -21.47
C LEU A 396 -11.91 16.45 -20.02
N ASP A 397 -13.22 16.42 -19.77
CA ASP A 397 -13.73 16.07 -18.45
C ASP A 397 -13.59 14.57 -18.22
N LEU A 398 -12.84 14.18 -17.18
CA LEU A 398 -12.64 12.79 -16.79
C LEU A 398 -13.98 12.10 -16.46
N ASN A 399 -14.96 12.83 -15.94
CA ASN A 399 -16.27 12.26 -15.60
C ASN A 399 -17.05 11.80 -16.84
N ALA A 400 -16.77 12.40 -17.99
CA ALA A 400 -17.46 12.07 -19.23
C ALA A 400 -17.07 10.67 -19.76
N PHE A 401 -16.04 10.04 -19.20
CA PHE A 401 -15.65 8.65 -19.48
C PHE A 401 -16.43 7.60 -18.67
N ARG A 402 -17.23 7.98 -17.67
CA ARG A 402 -18.13 7.03 -16.99
C ARG A 402 -19.22 6.55 -17.96
N ALA A 403 -19.71 5.32 -17.80
CA ALA A 403 -20.79 4.81 -18.65
C ALA A 403 -22.04 5.73 -18.54
N GLY A 404 -22.54 6.19 -19.70
CA GLY A 404 -23.61 7.20 -19.77
C GLY A 404 -23.12 8.65 -19.79
N GLY A 405 -21.82 8.90 -19.67
CA GLY A 405 -21.21 10.20 -19.91
C GLY A 405 -21.30 10.60 -21.39
N GLY A 406 -21.59 11.88 -21.63
CA GLY A 406 -21.62 12.46 -22.97
C GLY A 406 -20.22 12.86 -23.40
N LEU A 407 -19.53 12.01 -24.16
CA LEU A 407 -18.38 12.35 -24.99
C LEU A 407 -18.71 12.16 -26.46
#